data_AF-A0A970JBJ1-F1
#
_entry.id   AF-A0A970JBJ1-F1
#
_cell.length_a   1.000
_cell.length_b   1.000
_cell.length_c   1.000
_cell.angle_alpha   90.00
_cell.angle_beta   90.00
_cell.angle_gamma   90.00
#
_symmetry.space_group_name_H-M   'P 1'
#
loop_
_entity.id
_entity.type
_entity.pdbx_description
1 polymer ?
#
loop_
_entity_poly.entity_id
_entity_poly.type
_entity_poly.pdbx_seq_one_letter_code
_entity_poly.pdbx_strand_id
1 'polypeptide(L)'
;FCLNVLKKAVNKEKPGEAEVKQDEPKAEIVPQAQNDEELIAVITAAIAAAMGTSSSGLVIRSYRKISSNAPVWNIQGRNEALSNKIY
;
A
#
# COMPACT_ATOMS: atom_id res chain seq x y z
N PHE A 1 -39.61 -11.36 -15.37
CA PHE A 1 -39.53 -12.31 -14.24
C PHE A 1 -38.05 -12.67 -14.07
N CYS A 2 -37.25 -11.99 -13.24
CA CYS A 2 -37.13 -12.19 -11.79
C CYS A 2 -36.38 -11.01 -11.11
N LEU A 3 -36.80 -9.76 -11.33
CA LEU A 3 -36.21 -8.59 -10.65
C LEU A 3 -36.82 -8.30 -9.26
N ASN A 4 -37.69 -9.17 -8.73
CA ASN A 4 -38.48 -8.88 -7.53
C ASN A 4 -38.14 -9.74 -6.29
N VAL A 5 -37.07 -10.52 -6.31
CA VAL A 5 -36.74 -11.45 -5.20
C VAL A 5 -35.68 -10.88 -4.24
N LEU A 6 -34.86 -9.92 -4.65
CA LEU A 6 -33.75 -9.39 -3.82
C LEU A 6 -34.03 -8.07 -3.09
N LYS A 7 -35.24 -7.48 -3.22
CA LYS A 7 -35.57 -6.16 -2.62
C LYS A 7 -36.28 -6.24 -1.26
N LYS A 8 -36.61 -7.45 -0.77
CA LYS A 8 -37.50 -7.66 0.39
C LYS A 8 -36.80 -8.14 1.68
N ALA A 9 -35.47 -8.10 1.72
CA ALA A 9 -34.68 -8.22 2.94
C ALA A 9 -33.46 -7.32 2.68
N VAL A 10 -33.31 -6.13 3.26
CA VAL A 10 -33.13 -5.86 4.68
C VAL A 10 -33.38 -4.35 4.86
N ASN A 11 -34.51 -3.99 5.48
CA ASN A 11 -34.66 -2.70 6.14
C ASN A 11 -35.43 -2.95 7.43
N LYS A 12 -34.68 -3.02 8.54
CA LYS A 12 -35.15 -2.78 9.90
C LYS A 12 -33.98 -2.27 10.73
N GLU A 13 -33.97 -0.95 10.88
CA GLU A 13 -33.83 -0.20 12.13
C GLU A 13 -32.64 -0.47 13.05
N LYS A 14 -31.87 0.60 13.23
CA LYS A 14 -30.92 0.86 14.33
C LYS A 14 -31.62 0.77 15.68
N PRO A 15 -30.90 0.28 16.70
CA PRO A 15 -30.84 0.98 17.98
C PRO A 15 -29.38 1.32 18.32
N GLY A 16 -29.15 2.56 18.78
CA GLY A 16 -27.88 2.97 19.35
C GLY A 16 -27.83 2.70 20.86
N GLU A 17 -26.63 2.47 21.38
CA GLU A 17 -26.18 2.82 22.73
C GLU A 17 -24.65 2.61 22.81
N ALA A 18 -24.00 3.50 23.55
CA ALA A 18 -22.66 3.39 24.16
C ALA A 18 -21.39 3.61 23.31
N GLU A 19 -20.96 4.88 23.38
CA GLU A 19 -19.60 5.40 23.26
C GLU A 19 -18.61 4.64 24.17
N VAL A 20 -17.52 4.11 23.60
CA VAL A 20 -16.29 3.79 24.34
C VAL A 20 -15.15 4.53 23.65
N LYS A 21 -14.75 5.66 24.24
CA LYS A 21 -13.48 6.32 23.94
C LYS A 21 -12.34 5.39 24.35
N GLN A 22 -11.73 4.73 23.37
CA GLN A 22 -10.37 4.23 23.50
C GLN A 22 -9.47 5.28 22.85
N ASP A 23 -8.79 6.07 23.68
CA ASP A 23 -7.61 6.84 23.27
C ASP A 23 -6.49 5.84 22.94
N GLU A 24 -6.53 5.28 21.74
CA GLU A 24 -5.33 4.74 21.12
C GLU A 24 -4.42 5.92 20.78
N PRO A 25 -3.10 5.86 21.07
CA PRO A 25 -2.18 6.84 20.54
C PRO A 25 -2.27 6.75 19.01
N LYS A 26 -3.05 7.66 18.43
CA LYS A 26 -3.11 7.91 17.00
C LYS A 26 -1.68 8.21 16.61
N ALA A 27 -0.98 7.19 16.12
CA ALA A 27 0.32 7.35 15.51
C ALA A 27 0.17 8.50 14.55
N GLU A 28 0.79 9.62 14.90
CA GLU A 28 0.86 10.78 14.03
C GLU A 28 1.43 10.21 12.74
N ILE A 29 0.60 10.19 11.70
CA ILE A 29 1.05 9.89 10.35
C ILE A 29 1.89 11.10 10.01
N VAL A 30 3.15 11.09 10.48
CA VAL A 30 4.16 12.03 10.05
C VAL A 30 4.11 11.91 8.54
N PRO A 31 3.73 12.97 7.82
CA PRO A 31 3.78 12.93 6.37
C PRO A 31 5.23 12.57 6.07
N GLN A 32 5.45 11.33 5.61
CA GLN A 32 6.78 10.89 5.27
C GLN A 32 7.18 11.78 4.13
N ALA A 33 8.00 12.79 4.45
CA ALA A 33 8.84 13.42 3.46
C ALA A 33 9.41 12.26 2.67
N GLN A 34 9.13 12.23 1.36
CA GLN A 34 9.62 11.17 0.51
C GLN A 34 11.15 11.24 0.61
N ASN A 35 11.72 10.38 1.46
CA ASN A 35 13.15 10.32 1.73
C ASN A 35 13.84 9.66 0.53
N ASP A 36 13.73 10.31 -0.63
CA ASP A 36 14.32 9.86 -1.89
C ASP A 36 15.85 9.85 -1.76
N GLU A 37 16.42 10.71 -0.90
CA GLU A 37 17.85 10.71 -0.56
C GLU A 37 18.28 9.41 0.12
N GLU A 38 17.51 8.90 1.09
CA GLU A 38 17.79 7.63 1.76
C GLU A 38 17.70 6.46 0.77
N LEU A 39 16.70 6.47 -0.11
CA LEU A 39 16.58 5.46 -1.17
C LEU A 39 17.78 5.48 -2.12
N ILE A 40 18.18 6.66 -2.57
CA ILE A 40 19.36 6.85 -3.44
C ILE A 40 20.63 6.36 -2.73
N ALA A 41 20.80 6.67 -1.44
CA ALA A 41 21.95 6.23 -0.65
C ALA A 41 22.02 4.70 -0.55
N VAL A 42 20.91 4.03 -0.22
CA VAL A 42 20.83 2.57 -0.12
C VAL A 42 21.09 1.90 -1.47
N ILE A 43 20.50 2.40 -2.55
CA ILE A 43 20.73 1.88 -3.91
C ILE A 43 22.22 2.02 -4.29
N THR A 44 22.81 3.18 -4.03
CA THR A 44 24.22 3.45 -4.35
C THR A 44 25.16 2.55 -3.54
N ALA A 45 24.89 2.38 -2.25
CA ALA A 45 25.66 1.49 -1.38
C ALA A 45 25.56 0.03 -1.82
N ALA A 46 24.37 -0.44 -2.21
CA ALA A 46 24.16 -1.80 -2.70
C ALA A 46 24.97 -2.07 -3.98
N ILE A 47 24.98 -1.12 -4.93
CA ILE A 47 25.78 -1.23 -6.15
C ILE A 47 27.28 -1.22 -5.83
N ALA A 48 27.73 -0.31 -4.96
CA ALA A 48 29.12 -0.22 -4.53
C ALA A 48 29.59 -1.54 -3.89
N ALA A 49 28.79 -2.13 -3.00
CA ALA A 49 29.05 -3.42 -2.37
C ALA A 49 29.06 -4.57 -3.38
N ALA A 50 28.11 -4.61 -4.32
CA ALA A 50 28.03 -5.65 -5.35
C ALA A 50 29.23 -5.64 -6.31
N MET A 51 29.76 -4.45 -6.60
CA MET A 51 30.91 -4.27 -7.49
C MET A 51 32.26 -4.25 -6.75
N GLY A 52 32.26 -4.27 -5.42
CA GLY A 52 33.48 -4.12 -4.61
C GLY A 52 34.17 -2.77 -4.80
N THR A 53 33.41 -1.72 -5.12
CA THR A 53 33.93 -0.36 -5.38
C THR A 53 33.43 0.63 -4.33
N SER A 54 33.97 1.85 -4.35
CA SER A 54 33.53 2.96 -3.50
C SER A 54 32.27 3.65 -4.06
N SER A 55 31.44 4.23 -3.19
CA SER A 55 30.25 4.99 -3.56
C SER A 55 30.54 6.35 -4.22
N SER A 56 31.77 6.86 -4.08
CA SER A 56 32.15 8.20 -4.55
C SER A 56 32.17 8.40 -6.07
N GLY A 57 32.18 7.32 -6.86
CA GLY A 57 32.15 7.37 -8.33
C GLY A 57 30.78 7.09 -8.96
N LEU A 58 29.75 6.83 -8.15
CA LEU A 58 28.44 6.40 -8.62
C LEU A 58 27.44 7.57 -8.58
N VAL A 59 26.75 7.82 -9.69
CA VAL A 59 25.75 8.90 -9.81
C VAL A 59 24.47 8.37 -10.44
N ILE A 60 23.36 8.48 -9.70
CA ILE A 60 22.02 8.16 -10.19
C ILE A 60 21.46 9.40 -10.91
N ARG A 61 21.41 9.36 -12.25
CA ARG A 61 20.92 10.49 -13.07
C ARG A 61 19.40 10.65 -13.02
N SER A 62 18.68 9.54 -12.86
CA SER A 62 17.22 9.55 -12.84
C SER A 62 16.70 8.37 -12.04
N TYR A 63 15.72 8.63 -11.19
CA TYR A 63 14.91 7.65 -10.50
C TYR A 63 13.44 8.01 -10.72
N ARG A 64 12.59 7.00 -10.92
CA ARG A 64 11.15 7.19 -11.01
C ARG A 64 10.45 6.10 -10.21
N LYS A 65 9.67 6.51 -9.22
CA LYS A 65 8.71 5.61 -8.58
C LYS A 65 7.53 5.39 -9.53
N ILE A 66 7.30 4.13 -9.91
CA ILE A 66 6.10 3.78 -10.66
C ILE A 66 4.97 3.67 -9.64
N SER A 67 4.09 4.68 -9.57
CA SER A 67 2.88 4.58 -8.78
C SER A 67 1.93 3.61 -9.46
N SER A 68 1.60 2.51 -8.81
CA SER A 68 0.36 1.81 -9.13
C SER A 68 -0.81 2.66 -8.65
N ASN A 69 -1.84 2.81 -9.47
CA ASN A 69 -3.09 3.49 -9.08
C ASN A 69 -3.82 2.80 -7.91
N ALA A 70 -3.37 1.63 -7.49
CA ALA A 70 -3.89 0.89 -6.36
C ALA A 70 -2.77 0.56 -5.35
N PRO A 71 -3.06 0.57 -4.04
CA PRO A 71 -2.08 0.15 -3.03
C PRO A 71 -1.68 -1.32 -3.21
N VAL A 72 -0.47 -1.68 -2.77
CA VAL A 72 0.13 -3.00 -3.00
C VAL A 72 -0.78 -4.16 -2.57
N TRP A 73 -1.48 -4.04 -1.45
CA TRP A 73 -2.41 -5.06 -0.96
C TRP A 73 -3.57 -5.32 -1.93
N ASN A 74 -4.05 -4.28 -2.61
CA ASN A 74 -5.15 -4.40 -3.57
C ASN A 74 -4.67 -5.06 -4.87
N ILE A 75 -3.44 -4.77 -5.29
CA ILE A 75 -2.81 -5.44 -6.43
C ILE A 75 -2.63 -6.93 -6.12
N GLN A 76 -2.07 -7.24 -4.95
CA GLN A 76 -1.78 -8.63 -4.57
C GLN A 76 -3.05 -9.45 -4.41
N GLY A 77 -4.09 -8.92 -3.75
CA GLY A 77 -5.37 -9.61 -3.61
C GLY A 77 -6.06 -9.91 -4.95
N ARG A 78 -6.02 -8.98 -5.91
CA ARG A 78 -6.49 -9.28 -7.28
C ARG A 78 -5.65 -10.34 -7.97
N ASN A 79 -4.32 -10.26 -7.87
CA ASN A 79 -3.42 -11.21 -8.51
C ASN A 79 -3.64 -12.63 -7.96
N GLU A 80 -3.88 -12.76 -6.66
CA GLU A 80 -4.19 -14.03 -6.01
C GLU A 80 -5.55 -14.59 -6.46
N ALA A 81 -6.58 -13.73 -6.55
CA ALA A 81 -7.89 -14.13 -7.07
C ALA A 81 -7.84 -14.58 -8.55
N LEU A 82 -6.99 -13.95 -9.37
CA LEU A 82 -6.76 -14.34 -10.76
C LEU A 82 -5.94 -15.62 -10.86
N SER A 83 -4.90 -15.77 -10.03
CA SER A 83 -4.08 -16.98 -9.92
C SER A 83 -4.95 -18.21 -9.66
N ASN A 84 -5.78 -18.17 -8.62
CA ASN A 84 -6.69 -19.27 -8.25
C ASN A 84 -7.79 -19.55 -9.28
N LYS A 85 -7.95 -18.69 -10.29
CA LYS A 85 -8.94 -18.87 -11.36
C LYS A 85 -8.33 -19.44 -12.64
N ILE A 86 -7.01 -19.27 -12.82
CA ILE A 86 -6.29 -19.75 -14.00
C ILE A 86 -5.64 -21.12 -13.72
N TYR A 87 -5.25 -21.37 -12.47
CA TYR A 87 -4.84 -22.69 -11.97
C TYR A 87 -6.02 -23.42 -11.33
#